data_AF-A0A3L7QL45-F1
#
_entry.id   AF-A0A3L7QL45-F1
#
_cell.length_a   1.000
_cell.length_b   1.000
_cell.length_c   1.000
_cell.angle_alpha   90.00
_cell.angle_beta   90.00
_cell.angle_gamma   90.00
#
_symmetry.space_group_name_H-M   'P 1'
#
loop_
_entity.id
_entity.type
_entity.pdbx_description
1 polymer ?
#
loop_
_entity_poly.entity_id
_entity_poly.type
_entity_poly.pdbx_seq_one_letter_code
_entity_poly.pdbx_strand_id
1 'polypeptide(L)' 'MPTAKNSKPDFITADIKLFVDGKSVANLTGIKSAFNYSAMTGFGLLVGRNIGTPVSQEYKVPFNFTGKIEKVVIEIK' A
#
# COMPACT_ATOMS: atom_id res chain seq x y z
N MET A 1 13.44 -19.00 -3.09
CA MET A 1 12.36 -18.28 -3.79
C MET A 1 11.06 -19.00 -3.52
N PRO A 2 9.97 -18.33 -3.09
CA PRO A 2 8.66 -18.96 -3.05
C PRO A 2 8.27 -19.40 -4.48
N THR A 3 7.89 -20.68 -4.64
CA THR A 3 7.55 -21.29 -5.95
C THR A 3 6.07 -21.65 -6.07
N ALA A 4 5.28 -21.42 -5.02
CA ALA A 4 3.87 -21.76 -4.99
C ALA A 4 3.02 -20.76 -5.80
N LYS A 5 2.25 -21.29 -6.75
CA LYS A 5 1.28 -20.52 -7.54
C LYS A 5 -0.09 -20.65 -6.87
N ASN A 6 -0.70 -19.55 -6.43
CA ASN A 6 -2.07 -19.58 -5.94
C ASN A 6 -3.04 -19.56 -7.14
N SER A 7 -3.68 -20.69 -7.42
CA SER A 7 -4.61 -20.87 -8.54
C SER A 7 -5.98 -20.22 -8.30
N LYS A 8 -6.30 -19.85 -7.05
CA LYS A 8 -7.56 -19.24 -6.62
C LYS A 8 -7.26 -18.17 -5.56
N PRO A 9 -6.77 -16.99 -5.96
CA PRO A 9 -6.54 -15.90 -5.01
C PRO A 9 -7.85 -15.50 -4.33
N ASP A 10 -7.90 -15.60 -3.00
CA ASP A 10 -8.96 -15.02 -2.19
C ASP A 10 -8.79 -13.50 -2.20
N PHE A 11 -9.68 -12.82 -2.91
CA PHE A 11 -9.72 -11.38 -2.96
C PHE A 11 -10.77 -10.85 -2.00
N ILE A 12 -10.40 -9.81 -1.24
CA ILE A 12 -11.39 -8.92 -0.66
C ILE A 12 -11.75 -7.87 -1.70
N THR A 13 -13.05 -7.58 -1.84
CA THR A 13 -13.55 -6.53 -2.74
C THR A 13 -14.04 -5.36 -1.91
N ALA A 14 -13.59 -4.15 -2.23
CA ALA A 14 -13.97 -2.94 -1.51
C ALA A 14 -14.02 -1.71 -2.44
N ASP A 15 -14.65 -0.65 -1.95
CA ASP A 15 -14.66 0.65 -2.61
C ASP A 15 -13.61 1.58 -1.98
N ILE A 16 -12.98 2.41 -2.79
CA ILE A 16 -11.87 3.30 -2.38
C ILE A 16 -12.23 4.74 -2.73
N LYS A 17 -11.93 5.66 -1.81
CA LYS A 17 -11.99 7.11 -2.03
C LYS A 17 -10.67 7.76 -1.63
N LEU A 18 -10.17 8.66 -2.48
CA LEU A 18 -8.99 9.48 -2.20
C LEU A 18 -9.41 10.94 -2.02
N PHE A 19 -8.90 11.56 -0.95
CA PHE A 19 -9.13 12.96 -0.63
C PHE A 19 -7.81 13.71 -0.57
N VAL A 20 -7.79 14.93 -1.11
CA VAL A 20 -6.70 15.91 -0.97
C VAL A 20 -7.34 17.20 -0.50
N ASP A 21 -6.80 17.80 0.56
CA ASP A 21 -7.34 19.01 1.20
C ASP A 21 -8.85 18.90 1.52
N GLY A 22 -9.27 17.71 1.98
CA GLY A 22 -10.67 17.40 2.31
C GLY A 22 -11.58 17.18 1.10
N LYS A 23 -11.11 17.38 -0.14
CA LYS A 23 -11.90 17.20 -1.36
C LYS A 23 -11.69 15.82 -1.95
N SER A 24 -12.78 15.15 -2.33
CA SER A 24 -12.72 13.90 -3.09
C SER A 24 -12.10 14.15 -4.46
N VAL A 25 -10.98 13.52 -4.75
CA VAL A 25 -10.28 13.62 -6.05
C VAL A 25 -10.34 12.33 -6.86
N ALA A 26 -10.64 11.19 -6.24
CA ALA A 26 -10.86 9.93 -6.94
C ALA A 26 -11.81 9.01 -6.15
N ASN A 27 -12.60 8.23 -6.89
CA ASN A 27 -13.48 7.19 -6.35
C ASN A 27 -13.39 5.96 -7.26
N LEU A 28 -13.21 4.78 -6.69
CA LEU A 28 -13.24 3.51 -7.41
C LEU A 28 -14.08 2.50 -6.64
N THR A 29 -14.84 1.69 -7.38
CA THR A 29 -15.69 0.64 -6.81
C THR A 29 -15.21 -0.75 -7.20
N GLY A 30 -15.43 -1.73 -6.35
CA GLY A 30 -15.15 -3.13 -6.69
C GLY A 30 -13.65 -3.46 -6.81
N ILE A 31 -12.78 -2.75 -6.09
CA ILE A 31 -11.34 -3.00 -6.10
C ILE A 31 -11.04 -4.30 -5.37
N LYS A 32 -10.31 -5.18 -6.04
CA LYS A 32 -9.86 -6.47 -5.51
C LYS A 32 -8.49 -6.31 -4.88
N SER A 33 -8.35 -6.66 -3.61
CA SER A 33 -7.07 -6.68 -2.89
C SER A 33 -6.78 -8.07 -2.36
N ALA A 34 -5.51 -8.48 -2.43
CA ALA A 34 -5.04 -9.73 -1.83
C ALA A 34 -4.60 -9.44 -0.39
N PHE A 35 -5.41 -9.85 0.59
CA PHE A 35 -5.22 -9.52 2.01
C PHE A 35 -3.92 -10.06 2.61
N ASN A 36 -3.39 -11.17 2.09
CA ASN A 36 -2.40 -11.98 2.80
C ASN A 36 -0.93 -11.75 2.43
N TYR A 37 -0.61 -10.88 1.46
CA TYR A 37 0.80 -10.77 1.02
C TYR A 37 1.65 -9.83 1.89
N SER A 38 1.07 -8.83 2.55
CA SER A 38 1.84 -7.79 3.26
C SER A 38 2.25 -8.17 4.68
N ALA A 39 1.38 -8.79 5.48
CA ALA A 39 1.69 -9.08 6.89
C ALA A 39 2.76 -10.17 7.06
N MET A 40 2.84 -11.13 6.13
CA MET A 40 3.78 -12.26 6.19
C MET A 40 5.22 -11.90 5.84
N THR A 41 5.48 -10.72 5.27
CA THR A 41 6.84 -10.31 4.85
C THR A 41 7.61 -9.53 5.91
N GLY A 42 7.02 -9.36 7.11
CA GLY A 42 7.68 -8.70 8.24
C GLY A 42 7.75 -7.17 8.16
N PHE A 43 7.12 -6.56 7.17
CA PHE A 43 7.04 -5.10 7.05
C PHE A 43 5.83 -4.58 7.84
N GLY A 44 6.10 -3.73 8.84
CA GLY A 44 5.08 -2.99 9.57
C GLY A 44 4.54 -1.78 8.79
N LEU A 45 3.78 -0.93 9.46
CA LEU A 45 3.39 0.37 8.90
C LEU A 45 4.62 1.28 8.77
N LEU A 46 4.89 1.75 7.56
CA LEU A 46 5.99 2.66 7.27
C LEU A 46 5.43 4.01 6.79
N VAL A 47 5.92 5.10 7.37
CA VAL A 47 5.53 6.48 7.02
C VAL A 47 6.75 7.21 6.46
N GLY A 48 6.58 7.93 5.35
CA GLY A 48 7.64 8.73 4.72
C GLY A 48 8.61 7.92 3.83
N ARG A 49 8.92 6.67 4.16
CA ARG A 49 9.74 5.80 3.31
C ARG A 49 9.42 4.32 3.51
N ASN A 50 9.14 3.61 2.42
CA ASN A 50 9.14 2.16 2.40
C ASN A 50 10.59 1.66 2.21
N ILE A 51 11.01 0.66 3.00
CA ILE A 51 12.38 0.10 2.97
C ILE A 51 12.34 -1.38 2.59
N GLY A 52 13.41 -1.91 1.99
CA GLY A 52 13.55 -3.35 1.74
C GLY A 52 12.79 -3.92 0.55
N THR A 53 11.93 -3.15 -0.12
CA THR A 53 11.19 -3.61 -1.32
C THR A 53 11.32 -2.59 -2.47
N PRO A 54 12.46 -2.54 -3.18
CA PRO A 54 12.56 -1.67 -4.35
C PRO A 54 11.65 -2.21 -5.47
N VAL A 55 11.11 -1.31 -6.31
CA VAL A 55 10.22 -1.67 -7.44
C VAL A 55 10.92 -2.64 -8.39
N SER A 56 12.23 -2.46 -8.59
CA SER A 56 13.16 -3.41 -9.19
C SER A 56 14.54 -3.23 -8.55
N GLN A 57 15.48 -4.16 -8.74
CA GLN A 57 16.84 -4.00 -8.23
C GLN A 57 17.55 -2.77 -8.81
N GLU A 58 17.21 -2.40 -10.05
CA GLU A 58 17.78 -1.26 -10.75
C GLU A 58 17.08 0.07 -10.40
N TYR A 59 15.86 0.01 -9.85
CA TYR A 59 15.07 1.21 -9.55
C TYR A 59 15.66 1.96 -8.33
N LYS A 60 16.28 3.10 -8.61
CA LYS A 60 16.67 4.06 -7.58
C LYS A 60 15.53 5.05 -7.38
N VAL A 61 15.04 5.16 -6.14
CA VAL A 61 14.00 6.12 -5.78
C VAL A 61 14.49 7.53 -6.15
N PRO A 62 13.82 8.24 -7.07
CA PRO A 62 14.35 9.49 -7.62
C PRO A 62 14.23 10.68 -6.66
N PHE A 63 13.36 10.57 -5.64
CA PHE A 63 13.10 11.64 -4.69
C PHE A 63 12.90 11.08 -3.28
N ASN A 64 13.59 11.67 -2.31
CA ASN A 64 13.27 11.46 -0.90
C ASN A 64 12.15 12.42 -0.50
N PHE A 65 11.19 11.93 0.28
CA PHE A 65 10.27 12.84 0.97
C PHE A 65 11.06 13.64 2.01
N THR A 66 11.03 14.98 1.88
CA THR A 66 11.76 15.91 2.77
C THR A 66 10.82 16.84 3.55
N GLY A 67 9.50 16.67 3.39
CA GLY A 67 8.50 17.44 4.11
C GLY A 67 8.31 16.97 5.55
N LYS A 68 7.41 17.65 6.28
CA LYS A 68 6.97 17.26 7.62
C LYS A 68 5.58 16.64 7.55
N ILE A 69 5.41 15.47 8.14
CA ILE A 69 4.09 14.86 8.40
C ILE A 69 3.79 15.09 9.88
N GLU A 70 2.76 15.88 10.19
CA GLU A 70 2.41 16.21 11.56
C GLU A 70 1.62 15.08 12.25
N LYS A 71 0.71 14.45 11.51
CA LYS A 71 -0.21 13.45 12.06
C LYS A 71 -0.52 12.37 11.03
N VAL A 72 -0.50 11.12 11.48
CA VAL A 72 -1.00 9.96 10.76
C VAL A 72 -2.06 9.29 11.62
N VAL A 73 -3.22 9.02 11.06
CA VAL A 73 -4.32 8.33 11.73
C VAL A 73 -4.71 7.12 10.91
N ILE A 74 -4.81 5.97 11.57
CA ILE A 74 -5.43 4.78 11.03
C ILE A 74 -6.65 4.51 11.89
N GLU A 75 -7.82 4.66 11.29
CA GLU A 75 -9.09 4.31 11.91
C GLU A 75 -9.54 2.97 11.31
N ILE A 76 -9.68 1.97 12.16
CA ILE A 76 -10.19 0.63 11.81
C ILE A 76 -11.55 0.50 12.48
N LYS A 77 -12.53 -0.03 11.75
CA LYS A 77 -13.85 -0.38 12.28
C LYS A 77 -13.94 -1.86 12.56
#